data_AF-A0A411ZUR8-F1
#
_entry.id   AF-A0A411ZUR8-F1
#
_cell.length_a   1.000
_cell.length_b   1.000
_cell.length_c   1.000
_cell.angle_alpha   90.00
_cell.angle_beta   90.00
_cell.angle_gamma   90.00
#
_symmetry.space_group_name_H-M   'P 1'
#
loop_
_entity.id
_entity.type
_entity.pdbx_description
1 polymer ?
#
loop_
_entity_poly.entity_id
_entity_poly.type
_entity_poly.pdbx_seq_one_letter_code
_entity_poly.pdbx_strand_id
1 'polypeptide(L)'
;MNNTDKYKRDFARVLTLLMLLAALFVTDIPVSADTTDSATVSSISAVTEKAEIKASSNTALKISWEKCPLAQGYVIYRRESTRKAFRRIKKVSASRTSYIDKRLTSSKPYQYAVRAIRKENGRYVYSRYLMVTGATRPATVKTTIKAASSSTMKVTWKKSSRADGYRIYRRPAAGKWVLVADVAKNLTSYTDTGLNASTKYVYTVRPYKKGGNVKYMSAVKLSNKASTPAAPKVTPSGDTSNSSVMSNTRFTAAQKDVMKKILYAVETGGQVYGNQKYGDFTEAFTNSSTEYTITIGAGQWYGTEAQRLLKLIHATMGEDEWNKIDTGNHYVWTAVCNEDWTKYRIPKSSWRARVIVKLLQTDVGIKCQDQLMYQQIDEYEAEVRKLGVSDPQAVGMFINIRHQGGYGAVTRVLGKTAKPVNLINVYRALATDSGGQVGTYKTRQAKVYQWLLTYMK
;
A
#
# COMPACT_ATOMS: atom_id res chain seq x y z
N MET A 1 50.38 -14.95 31.68
CA MET A 1 49.79 -14.48 30.40
C MET A 1 50.71 -14.89 29.28
N ASN A 2 50.29 -15.78 28.37
CA ASN A 2 51.11 -16.18 27.22
C ASN A 2 50.66 -15.44 25.96
N ASN A 3 51.60 -15.05 25.09
CA ASN A 3 51.31 -14.22 23.91
C ASN A 3 50.44 -14.93 22.85
N THR A 4 50.32 -16.25 22.91
CA THR A 4 49.59 -17.09 21.95
C THR A 4 48.07 -16.88 21.97
N ASP A 5 47.48 -16.54 23.13
CA ASP A 5 46.02 -16.42 23.28
C ASP A 5 45.47 -15.08 22.78
N LYS A 6 46.32 -14.06 22.61
CA LYS A 6 45.93 -12.76 22.06
C LYS A 6 45.52 -12.90 20.59
N TYR A 7 46.32 -13.62 19.79
CA TYR A 7 46.05 -13.85 18.38
C TYR A 7 44.82 -14.74 18.12
N LYS A 8 44.52 -15.70 19.00
CA LYS A 8 43.29 -16.53 18.90
C LYS A 8 42.00 -15.72 19.15
N ARG A 9 42.04 -14.66 19.95
CA ARG A 9 40.85 -13.83 20.23
C ARG A 9 40.47 -12.85 19.12
N ASP A 10 41.45 -12.31 18.39
CA ASP A 10 41.17 -11.32 17.34
C ASP A 10 40.83 -11.95 15.98
N PHE A 11 41.39 -13.12 15.64
CA PHE A 11 41.01 -13.83 14.41
C PHE A 11 39.54 -14.30 14.42
N ALA A 12 39.01 -14.61 15.61
CA ALA A 12 37.63 -15.04 15.83
C ALA A 12 36.56 -13.93 15.67
N ARG A 13 36.95 -12.68 15.40
CA ARG A 13 36.03 -11.53 15.28
C ARG A 13 35.85 -10.95 13.87
N VAL A 14 36.54 -11.52 12.87
CA VAL A 14 36.47 -11.05 11.48
C VAL A 14 35.67 -12.02 10.56
N LEU A 15 35.53 -13.28 10.95
CA LEU A 15 34.86 -14.32 10.14
C LEU A 15 33.44 -14.63 10.64
N THR A 16 32.49 -13.70 10.44
CA THR A 16 31.08 -13.93 10.82
C THR A 16 30.08 -13.39 9.78
N LEU A 17 30.36 -13.62 8.49
CA LEU A 17 29.37 -13.47 7.42
C LEU A 17 29.70 -14.42 6.25
N LEU A 18 28.68 -15.09 5.71
CA LEU A 18 28.73 -16.15 4.69
C LEU A 18 29.48 -17.44 5.10
N MET A 19 28.73 -18.48 5.52
CA MET A 19 28.39 -19.62 4.66
C MET A 19 27.32 -20.51 5.33
N LEU A 20 26.30 -20.90 4.57
CA LEU A 20 25.23 -21.84 4.99
C LEU A 20 24.43 -22.20 3.72
N LEU A 21 24.21 -23.47 3.34
CA LEU A 21 24.83 -24.74 3.73
C LEU A 21 24.70 -25.70 2.52
N ALA A 22 25.53 -26.74 2.40
CA ALA A 22 25.33 -27.80 1.38
C ALA A 22 25.88 -29.16 1.87
N ALA A 23 25.06 -30.20 1.86
CA ALA A 23 25.42 -31.59 2.17
C ALA A 23 24.42 -32.58 1.52
N LEU A 24 24.88 -33.83 1.33
CA LEU A 24 24.25 -35.00 0.65
C LEU A 24 24.36 -36.20 1.63
N PHE A 25 23.68 -37.35 1.54
CA PHE A 25 22.61 -37.94 0.70
C PHE A 25 22.13 -39.24 1.43
N VAL A 26 20.98 -39.88 1.18
CA VAL A 26 19.74 -39.55 0.43
C VAL A 26 18.58 -39.60 1.48
N THR A 27 17.35 -40.15 1.36
CA THR A 27 16.44 -40.66 0.29
C THR A 27 15.18 -39.73 0.24
N ASP A 28 13.97 -40.01 -0.28
CA ASP A 28 13.34 -41.19 -0.90
C ASP A 28 12.21 -40.78 -1.90
N ILE A 29 11.49 -41.75 -2.46
CA ILE A 29 10.43 -41.55 -3.48
C ILE A 29 9.09 -42.18 -3.03
N PRO A 30 7.96 -41.47 -3.24
CA PRO A 30 6.87 -42.09 -4.00
C PRO A 30 6.58 -41.32 -5.30
N VAL A 31 6.32 -42.07 -6.38
CA VAL A 31 6.07 -41.54 -7.71
C VAL A 31 4.66 -40.95 -7.80
N SER A 32 4.54 -39.73 -8.31
CA SER A 32 3.41 -39.35 -9.14
C SER A 32 3.96 -38.80 -10.45
N ALA A 33 3.82 -39.58 -11.53
CA ALA A 33 4.24 -39.18 -12.85
C ALA A 33 3.10 -38.40 -13.50
N ASP A 34 3.26 -37.07 -13.61
CA ASP A 34 2.48 -36.27 -14.54
C ASP A 34 3.33 -36.01 -15.80
N THR A 35 2.93 -36.63 -16.90
CA THR A 35 3.76 -36.78 -18.11
C THR A 35 3.80 -35.50 -18.92
N THR A 36 4.75 -34.63 -18.62
CA THR A 36 5.09 -33.48 -19.48
C THR A 36 5.92 -33.93 -20.68
N ASP A 37 5.17 -34.30 -21.72
CA ASP A 37 5.56 -34.69 -23.08
C ASP A 37 7.02 -34.36 -23.50
N SER A 38 7.83 -35.41 -23.71
CA SER A 38 9.23 -35.29 -24.14
C SER A 38 9.33 -35.14 -25.66
N ALA A 39 8.65 -34.12 -26.20
CA ALA A 39 8.73 -33.77 -27.61
C ALA A 39 10.20 -33.53 -28.01
N THR A 40 10.70 -34.36 -28.93
CA THR A 40 12.12 -34.37 -29.34
C THR A 40 12.46 -33.15 -30.20
N VAL A 41 12.79 -32.03 -29.54
CA VAL A 41 13.13 -30.75 -30.18
C VAL A 41 14.42 -30.90 -31.02
N SER A 42 14.25 -31.28 -32.28
CA SER A 42 15.34 -31.64 -33.20
C SER A 42 16.19 -30.43 -33.60
N SER A 43 15.59 -29.24 -33.78
CA SER A 43 16.28 -27.97 -34.06
C SER A 43 16.18 -26.98 -32.89
N ILE A 44 17.29 -26.29 -32.61
CA ILE A 44 17.36 -25.26 -31.56
C ILE A 44 16.44 -24.06 -31.85
N SER A 45 16.00 -23.91 -33.11
CA SER A 45 15.11 -22.83 -33.55
C SER A 45 13.74 -22.80 -32.84
N ALA A 46 13.23 -23.95 -32.39
CA ALA A 46 11.96 -24.03 -31.65
C ALA A 46 12.10 -23.64 -30.16
N VAL A 47 13.30 -23.81 -29.57
CA VAL A 47 13.59 -23.44 -28.17
C VAL A 47 13.37 -21.93 -27.99
N THR A 48 12.75 -21.52 -26.89
CA THR A 48 12.52 -20.10 -26.54
C THR A 48 13.30 -19.72 -25.28
N GLU A 49 14.39 -18.97 -25.47
CA GLU A 49 15.24 -18.51 -24.36
C GLU A 49 14.59 -17.39 -23.55
N LYS A 50 14.59 -17.54 -22.22
CA LYS A 50 14.01 -16.56 -21.29
C LYS A 50 15.13 -15.93 -20.45
N ALA A 51 15.32 -14.62 -20.62
CA ALA A 51 16.29 -13.85 -19.85
C ALA A 51 15.66 -13.21 -18.60
N GLU A 52 16.42 -13.12 -17.51
CA GLU A 52 16.07 -12.39 -16.28
C GLU A 52 17.18 -11.40 -15.87
N ILE A 53 16.85 -10.39 -15.05
CA ILE A 53 17.80 -9.44 -14.49
C ILE A 53 18.04 -9.77 -13.01
N LYS A 54 19.11 -10.50 -12.71
CA LYS A 54 19.40 -11.00 -11.35
C LYS A 54 20.02 -9.96 -10.42
N ALA A 55 20.75 -8.98 -10.97
CA ALA A 55 21.33 -7.90 -10.19
C ALA A 55 21.50 -6.61 -11.03
N SER A 56 21.54 -5.47 -10.33
CA SER A 56 21.73 -4.15 -10.92
C SER A 56 22.62 -3.28 -10.03
N SER A 57 23.49 -2.50 -10.64
CA SER A 57 24.28 -1.44 -10.00
C SER A 57 24.06 -0.10 -10.73
N ASN A 58 24.81 0.93 -10.35
CA ASN A 58 24.79 2.21 -11.03
C ASN A 58 25.37 2.18 -12.45
N THR A 59 26.15 1.15 -12.82
CA THR A 59 26.86 1.07 -14.12
C THR A 59 26.91 -0.35 -14.70
N ALA A 60 26.17 -1.30 -14.13
CA ALA A 60 26.15 -2.69 -14.57
C ALA A 60 24.79 -3.38 -14.35
N LEU A 61 24.53 -4.41 -15.15
CA LEU A 61 23.37 -5.31 -15.04
C LEU A 61 23.84 -6.76 -15.18
N LYS A 62 23.43 -7.64 -14.26
CA LYS A 62 23.62 -9.09 -14.39
C LYS A 62 22.36 -9.69 -15.01
N ILE A 63 22.54 -10.31 -16.17
CA ILE A 63 21.53 -11.08 -16.90
C ILE A 63 21.78 -12.56 -16.63
N SER A 64 20.73 -13.34 -16.38
CA SER A 64 20.78 -14.81 -16.37
C SER A 64 19.69 -15.40 -17.27
N TRP A 65 19.87 -16.68 -17.60
CA TRP A 65 18.97 -17.49 -18.42
C TRP A 65 19.13 -18.95 -18.03
N GLU A 66 18.20 -19.80 -18.42
CA GLU A 66 18.22 -21.24 -18.12
C GLU A 66 19.22 -22.00 -19.03
N LYS A 67 19.61 -23.22 -18.67
CA LYS A 67 20.56 -24.02 -19.46
C LYS A 67 19.80 -24.82 -20.52
N CYS A 68 19.78 -24.33 -21.76
CA CYS A 68 19.36 -25.13 -22.92
C CYS A 68 20.37 -26.28 -23.17
N PRO A 69 19.94 -27.57 -23.17
CA PRO A 69 20.82 -28.70 -23.44
C PRO A 69 21.40 -28.71 -24.87
N LEU A 70 20.67 -28.14 -25.84
CA LEU A 70 21.07 -28.10 -27.25
C LEU A 70 22.08 -26.98 -27.57
N ALA A 71 22.36 -26.08 -26.61
CA ALA A 71 23.20 -24.91 -26.84
C ALA A 71 24.69 -25.26 -26.93
N GLN A 72 25.35 -24.92 -28.04
CA GLN A 72 26.82 -24.86 -28.11
C GLN A 72 27.35 -23.53 -27.54
N GLY A 73 26.48 -22.56 -27.33
CA GLY A 73 26.75 -21.32 -26.61
C GLY A 73 25.54 -20.40 -26.58
N TYR A 74 25.73 -19.19 -26.08
CA TYR A 74 24.70 -18.16 -26.04
C TYR A 74 25.21 -16.84 -26.60
N VAL A 75 24.32 -16.11 -27.27
CA VAL A 75 24.57 -14.77 -27.79
C VAL A 75 23.66 -13.78 -27.07
N ILE A 76 24.27 -12.81 -26.39
CA ILE A 76 23.59 -11.79 -25.60
C ILE A 76 23.48 -10.52 -26.45
N TYR A 77 22.26 -10.01 -26.56
CA TYR A 77 21.90 -8.79 -27.28
C TYR A 77 21.38 -7.72 -26.32
N ARG A 78 21.59 -6.45 -26.66
CA ARG A 78 21.11 -5.28 -25.91
C ARG A 78 20.54 -4.21 -26.84
N ARG A 79 19.49 -3.52 -26.38
CA ARG A 79 19.06 -2.21 -26.91
C ARG A 79 18.75 -1.21 -25.80
N GLU A 80 18.83 0.07 -26.12
CA GLU A 80 18.64 1.17 -25.15
C GLU A 80 17.22 1.76 -25.14
N SER A 81 16.40 1.38 -26.13
CA SER A 81 15.04 1.84 -26.36
C SER A 81 14.38 0.86 -27.32
N THR A 82 13.06 0.72 -27.27
CA THR A 82 12.28 -0.08 -28.24
C THR A 82 12.48 0.40 -29.68
N ARG A 83 12.71 1.71 -29.87
CA ARG A 83 13.00 2.35 -31.18
C ARG A 83 14.40 2.03 -31.76
N LYS A 84 15.27 1.30 -31.04
CA LYS A 84 16.60 0.88 -31.54
C LYS A 84 16.61 -0.62 -31.80
N ALA A 85 17.30 -1.06 -32.86
CA ALA A 85 17.58 -2.47 -33.09
C ALA A 85 18.42 -3.08 -31.95
N PHE A 86 18.27 -4.38 -31.73
CA PHE A 86 19.12 -5.15 -30.82
C PHE A 86 20.54 -5.29 -31.39
N ARG A 87 21.56 -4.89 -30.61
CA ARG A 87 22.98 -5.12 -30.95
C ARG A 87 23.54 -6.28 -30.14
N ARG A 88 24.27 -7.19 -30.79
CA ARG A 88 25.05 -8.25 -30.11
C ARG A 88 26.13 -7.60 -29.24
N ILE A 89 26.16 -7.93 -27.94
CA ILE A 89 27.17 -7.43 -26.99
C ILE A 89 28.17 -8.49 -26.53
N LYS A 90 27.80 -9.78 -26.53
CA LYS A 90 28.72 -10.88 -26.19
C LYS A 90 28.25 -12.23 -26.78
N LYS A 91 29.20 -13.12 -27.09
CA LYS A 91 28.99 -14.58 -27.20
C LYS A 91 29.70 -15.26 -26.03
N VAL A 92 29.09 -16.28 -25.45
CA VAL A 92 29.64 -17.09 -24.33
C VAL A 92 29.45 -18.59 -24.59
N SER A 93 30.19 -19.43 -23.86
CA SER A 93 30.14 -20.89 -23.93
C SER A 93 28.82 -21.48 -23.40
N ALA A 94 28.51 -22.71 -23.80
CA ALA A 94 27.36 -23.48 -23.33
C ALA A 94 27.27 -23.61 -21.78
N SER A 95 28.42 -23.58 -21.11
CA SER A 95 28.54 -23.63 -19.65
C SER A 95 28.17 -22.33 -18.91
N ARG A 96 27.89 -21.23 -19.62
CA ARG A 96 27.54 -19.93 -19.01
C ARG A 96 26.04 -19.68 -19.09
N THR A 97 25.39 -19.60 -17.94
CA THR A 97 23.97 -19.23 -17.74
C THR A 97 23.79 -17.79 -17.22
N SER A 98 24.87 -16.99 -17.18
CA SER A 98 24.78 -15.57 -16.85
C SER A 98 25.91 -14.72 -17.43
N TYR A 99 25.63 -13.42 -17.58
CA TYR A 99 26.56 -12.41 -18.06
C TYR A 99 26.39 -11.11 -17.25
N ILE A 100 27.48 -10.38 -17.01
CA ILE A 100 27.45 -9.06 -16.38
C ILE A 100 27.85 -8.02 -17.42
N ASP A 101 26.88 -7.25 -17.89
CA ASP A 101 27.11 -6.08 -18.72
C ASP A 101 27.58 -4.91 -17.84
N LYS A 102 28.59 -4.16 -18.30
CA LYS A 102 29.33 -3.16 -17.52
C LYS A 102 29.48 -1.86 -18.33
N ARG A 103 29.94 -0.78 -17.66
CA ARG A 103 30.12 0.56 -18.25
C ARG A 103 28.80 1.15 -18.81
N LEU A 104 27.67 0.75 -18.22
CA LEU A 104 26.35 1.28 -18.55
C LEU A 104 26.14 2.69 -17.97
N THR A 105 25.29 3.48 -18.61
CA THR A 105 24.87 4.79 -18.10
C THR A 105 24.01 4.60 -16.84
N SER A 106 24.27 5.39 -15.78
CA SER A 106 23.47 5.41 -14.56
C SER A 106 22.04 5.92 -14.81
N SER A 107 21.08 5.38 -14.03
CA SER A 107 19.66 5.78 -14.08
C SER A 107 19.04 5.66 -15.49
N LYS A 108 19.35 4.57 -16.21
CA LYS A 108 18.90 4.31 -17.60
C LYS A 108 18.33 2.89 -17.75
N PRO A 109 17.17 2.72 -18.41
CA PRO A 109 16.65 1.39 -18.74
C PRO A 109 17.41 0.79 -19.93
N TYR A 110 17.50 -0.54 -19.96
CA TYR A 110 18.10 -1.33 -21.02
C TYR A 110 17.26 -2.59 -21.24
N GLN A 111 17.10 -3.00 -22.49
CA GLN A 111 16.45 -4.26 -22.85
C GLN A 111 17.49 -5.27 -23.34
N TYR A 112 17.35 -6.51 -22.90
CA TYR A 112 18.21 -7.62 -23.24
C TYR A 112 17.42 -8.76 -23.87
N ALA A 113 18.08 -9.48 -24.75
CA ALA A 113 17.64 -10.76 -25.27
C ALA A 113 18.84 -11.73 -25.26
N VAL A 114 18.59 -12.99 -24.95
CA VAL A 114 19.58 -14.07 -25.06
C VAL A 114 19.05 -15.02 -26.13
N ARG A 115 19.95 -15.52 -26.98
CA ARG A 115 19.64 -16.62 -27.92
C ARG A 115 20.68 -17.72 -27.74
N ALA A 116 20.23 -18.95 -27.56
CA ALA A 116 21.09 -20.12 -27.68
C ALA A 116 21.48 -20.30 -29.15
N ILE A 117 22.68 -20.81 -29.39
CA ILE A 117 23.24 -21.01 -30.74
C ILE A 117 23.83 -22.42 -30.86
N ARG A 118 23.51 -23.12 -31.95
CA ARG A 118 24.07 -24.42 -32.36
C ARG A 118 24.39 -24.39 -33.86
N LYS A 119 25.41 -25.14 -34.28
CA LYS A 119 25.67 -25.43 -35.70
C LYS A 119 24.81 -26.63 -36.13
N GLU A 120 23.91 -26.41 -37.08
CA GLU A 120 23.01 -27.41 -37.67
C GLU A 120 23.20 -27.37 -39.19
N ASN A 121 23.39 -28.52 -39.84
CA ASN A 121 23.60 -28.66 -41.30
C ASN A 121 24.59 -27.62 -41.87
N GLY A 122 25.77 -27.51 -41.23
CA GLY A 122 26.82 -26.56 -41.59
C GLY A 122 26.63 -25.12 -41.11
N ARG A 123 25.40 -24.68 -40.81
CA ARG A 123 25.02 -23.27 -40.56
C ARG A 123 24.74 -23.01 -39.07
N TYR A 124 24.86 -21.76 -38.62
CA TYR A 124 24.51 -21.40 -37.24
C TYR A 124 23.03 -21.07 -37.10
N VAL A 125 22.30 -21.92 -36.37
CA VAL A 125 20.89 -21.74 -36.02
C VAL A 125 20.77 -21.16 -34.61
N TYR A 126 19.74 -20.35 -34.38
CA TYR A 126 19.52 -19.61 -33.15
C TYR A 126 18.10 -19.81 -32.62
N SER A 127 17.97 -19.99 -31.31
CA SER A 127 16.68 -20.09 -30.60
C SER A 127 15.78 -18.88 -30.81
N ARG A 128 14.49 -19.02 -30.51
CA ARG A 128 13.61 -17.88 -30.19
C ARG A 128 14.07 -17.23 -28.86
N TYR A 129 13.53 -16.06 -28.54
CA TYR A 129 13.86 -15.34 -27.32
C TYR A 129 12.68 -14.54 -26.76
N LEU A 130 12.62 -14.40 -25.43
CA LEU A 130 11.82 -13.42 -24.73
C LEU A 130 12.73 -12.30 -24.22
N MET A 131 12.37 -11.05 -24.51
CA MET A 131 13.15 -9.89 -24.05
C MET A 131 12.85 -9.54 -22.59
N VAL A 132 13.88 -9.11 -21.86
CA VAL A 132 13.76 -8.60 -20.49
C VAL A 132 14.18 -7.13 -20.40
N THR A 133 13.50 -6.35 -19.56
CA THR A 133 13.83 -4.94 -19.33
C THR A 133 14.40 -4.75 -17.92
N GLY A 134 15.65 -4.28 -17.85
CA GLY A 134 16.30 -3.86 -16.60
C GLY A 134 16.55 -2.35 -16.57
N ALA A 135 17.01 -1.83 -15.44
CA ALA A 135 17.54 -0.47 -15.36
C ALA A 135 18.73 -0.39 -14.39
N THR A 136 19.72 0.42 -14.72
CA THR A 136 20.79 0.80 -13.79
C THR A 136 20.21 1.64 -12.65
N ARG A 137 20.72 1.42 -11.44
CA ARG A 137 20.27 2.13 -10.23
C ARG A 137 20.66 3.62 -10.30
N PRO A 138 19.82 4.57 -9.84
CA PRO A 138 20.23 5.97 -9.70
C PRO A 138 21.28 6.16 -8.61
N ALA A 139 22.01 7.28 -8.66
CA ALA A 139 22.93 7.69 -7.61
C ALA A 139 22.18 8.04 -6.31
N THR A 140 22.80 7.78 -5.15
CA THR A 140 22.24 8.14 -3.83
C THR A 140 22.19 9.65 -3.65
N VAL A 141 21.07 10.18 -3.13
CA VAL A 141 20.95 11.61 -2.79
C VAL A 141 21.46 11.89 -1.38
N LYS A 142 21.96 13.12 -1.14
CA LYS A 142 22.10 13.64 0.24
C LYS A 142 20.71 14.00 0.74
N THR A 143 20.32 13.43 1.86
CA THR A 143 19.05 13.70 2.55
C THR A 143 19.34 14.54 3.80
N THR A 144 18.57 15.59 4.03
CA THR A 144 18.55 16.37 5.27
C THR A 144 17.18 16.24 5.92
N ILE A 145 17.12 16.20 7.25
CA ILE A 145 15.87 16.21 8.01
C ILE A 145 15.90 17.29 9.10
N LYS A 146 14.77 17.96 9.32
CA LYS A 146 14.52 18.88 10.44
C LYS A 146 13.13 18.60 11.01
N ALA A 147 13.02 18.46 12.33
CA ALA A 147 11.72 18.33 12.98
C ALA A 147 10.93 19.64 12.81
N ALA A 148 9.65 19.53 12.46
CA ALA A 148 8.76 20.68 12.27
C ALA A 148 7.75 20.83 13.42
N SER A 149 7.45 19.74 14.14
CA SER A 149 6.72 19.73 15.40
C SER A 149 7.09 18.48 16.21
N SER A 150 6.50 18.31 17.39
CA SER A 150 6.59 17.08 18.20
C SER A 150 6.13 15.82 17.46
N SER A 151 5.37 15.94 16.38
CA SER A 151 4.80 14.82 15.61
C SER A 151 5.13 14.84 14.11
N THR A 152 5.99 15.76 13.63
CA THR A 152 6.28 15.93 12.20
C THR A 152 7.77 16.18 11.89
N MET A 153 8.23 15.69 10.74
CA MET A 153 9.61 15.83 10.26
C MET A 153 9.62 16.25 8.78
N LYS A 154 10.26 17.39 8.48
CA LYS A 154 10.49 17.84 7.11
C LYS A 154 11.75 17.15 6.57
N VAL A 155 11.56 16.30 5.57
CA VAL A 155 12.60 15.56 4.85
C VAL A 155 12.88 16.28 3.54
N THR A 156 14.15 16.56 3.22
CA THR A 156 14.56 17.22 1.97
C THR A 156 15.76 16.52 1.34
N TRP A 157 15.88 16.58 0.01
CA TRP A 157 16.97 15.93 -0.73
C TRP A 157 17.33 16.67 -2.03
N LYS A 158 18.60 16.54 -2.45
CA LYS A 158 19.00 17.01 -3.79
C LYS A 158 18.34 16.13 -4.87
N LYS A 159 17.84 16.74 -5.95
CA LYS A 159 17.23 16.07 -7.11
C LYS A 159 18.20 15.04 -7.73
N SER A 160 17.73 13.82 -8.01
CA SER A 160 18.53 12.77 -8.66
C SER A 160 18.35 12.78 -10.17
N SER A 161 19.44 12.70 -10.93
CA SER A 161 19.39 12.75 -12.39
C SER A 161 18.70 11.51 -12.98
N ARG A 162 17.83 11.74 -13.97
CA ARG A 162 17.06 10.73 -14.72
C ARG A 162 16.14 9.80 -13.91
N ALA A 163 16.02 9.97 -12.58
CA ALA A 163 15.14 9.15 -11.75
C ALA A 163 13.65 9.31 -12.10
N ASP A 164 12.85 8.26 -11.87
CA ASP A 164 11.40 8.22 -12.12
C ASP A 164 10.57 8.49 -10.86
N GLY A 165 11.23 8.78 -9.74
CA GLY A 165 10.64 9.05 -8.43
C GLY A 165 11.59 8.65 -7.29
N TYR A 166 11.10 8.78 -6.07
CA TYR A 166 11.86 8.49 -4.85
C TYR A 166 11.00 7.72 -3.85
N ARG A 167 11.58 6.75 -3.14
CA ARG A 167 10.96 6.16 -1.95
C ARG A 167 11.63 6.72 -0.70
N ILE A 168 10.84 7.29 0.21
CA ILE A 168 11.29 7.77 1.51
C ILE A 168 11.00 6.67 2.54
N TYR A 169 12.05 6.25 3.26
CA TYR A 169 11.94 5.31 4.36
C TYR A 169 12.31 5.99 5.68
N ARG A 170 11.57 5.69 6.75
CA ARG A 170 11.79 6.12 8.14
C ARG A 170 12.27 4.93 8.99
N ARG A 171 13.11 5.20 9.99
CA ARG A 171 13.18 4.39 11.21
C ARG A 171 13.44 5.28 12.44
N PRO A 172 12.97 4.92 13.66
CA PRO A 172 13.60 5.42 14.87
C PRO A 172 15.03 4.87 14.96
N ALA A 173 15.91 5.50 15.73
CA ALA A 173 17.36 5.28 15.67
C ALA A 173 17.81 3.82 15.85
N ALA A 174 17.08 3.02 16.63
CA ALA A 174 17.32 1.59 16.86
C ALA A 174 16.29 0.64 16.18
N GLY A 175 15.40 1.15 15.33
CA GLY A 175 14.27 0.40 14.78
C GLY A 175 14.44 -0.16 13.37
N LYS A 176 13.42 -0.91 12.93
CA LYS A 176 13.25 -1.39 11.55
C LYS A 176 12.87 -0.24 10.60
N TRP A 177 13.21 -0.38 9.31
CA TRP A 177 12.83 0.56 8.26
C TRP A 177 11.37 0.36 7.82
N VAL A 178 10.63 1.46 7.67
CA VAL A 178 9.27 1.51 7.13
C VAL A 178 9.24 2.44 5.92
N LEU A 179 8.53 2.07 4.85
CA LEU A 179 8.25 2.97 3.72
C LEU A 179 7.18 3.97 4.15
N VAL A 180 7.49 5.28 4.12
CA VAL A 180 6.52 6.33 4.48
C VAL A 180 5.94 7.03 3.25
N ALA A 181 6.67 7.11 2.13
CA ALA A 181 6.14 7.64 0.87
C ALA A 181 6.88 7.13 -0.37
N ASP A 182 6.18 7.13 -1.51
CA ASP A 182 6.68 6.78 -2.85
C ASP A 182 6.26 7.91 -3.82
N VAL A 183 7.18 8.85 -4.07
CA VAL A 183 6.87 10.19 -4.61
C VAL A 183 7.43 10.46 -6.01
N ALA A 184 6.82 11.40 -6.72
CA ALA A 184 7.13 11.75 -8.10
C ALA A 184 8.54 12.39 -8.29
N LYS A 185 9.09 12.23 -9.50
CA LYS A 185 10.47 12.64 -9.89
C LYS A 185 10.82 14.12 -9.68
N ASN A 186 9.81 14.99 -9.65
CA ASN A 186 9.94 16.44 -9.50
C ASN A 186 10.06 16.88 -8.03
N LEU A 187 9.63 16.07 -7.06
CA LEU A 187 9.68 16.46 -5.65
C LEU A 187 11.09 16.27 -5.05
N THR A 188 11.48 17.25 -4.22
CA THR A 188 12.75 17.32 -3.47
C THR A 188 12.53 17.45 -1.96
N SER A 189 11.28 17.36 -1.52
CA SER A 189 10.84 17.46 -0.13
C SER A 189 9.63 16.56 0.14
N TYR A 190 9.46 16.19 1.41
CA TYR A 190 8.30 15.47 1.95
C TYR A 190 8.17 15.83 3.43
N THR A 191 6.94 16.07 3.90
CA THR A 191 6.67 16.23 5.34
C THR A 191 6.09 14.92 5.85
N ASP A 192 6.84 14.26 6.72
CA ASP A 192 6.40 13.05 7.40
C ASP A 192 5.66 13.41 8.68
N THR A 193 4.57 12.70 8.99
CA THR A 193 3.64 13.01 10.08
C THR A 193 3.29 11.75 10.89
N GLY A 194 2.58 11.90 12.01
CA GLY A 194 2.29 10.78 12.91
C GLY A 194 3.56 10.22 13.55
N LEU A 195 4.50 11.10 13.93
CA LEU A 195 5.68 10.75 14.70
C LEU A 195 5.39 10.83 16.19
N ASN A 196 6.14 10.04 16.97
CA ASN A 196 6.16 10.12 18.42
C ASN A 196 6.96 11.36 18.83
N ALA A 197 6.57 12.01 19.92
CA ALA A 197 7.33 13.10 20.54
C ALA A 197 8.66 12.59 21.14
N SER A 198 9.60 13.51 21.37
CA SER A 198 10.92 13.24 21.97
C SER A 198 11.75 12.13 21.30
N THR A 199 11.41 11.73 20.06
CA THR A 199 11.87 10.49 19.43
C THR A 199 12.87 10.77 18.32
N LYS A 200 14.02 10.08 18.37
CA LYS A 200 15.14 10.26 17.44
C LYS A 200 14.98 9.41 16.19
N TYR A 201 14.76 10.04 15.05
CA TYR A 201 14.54 9.40 13.75
C TYR A 201 15.75 9.52 12.80
N VAL A 202 15.80 8.58 11.85
CA VAL A 202 16.74 8.54 10.71
C VAL A 202 15.96 8.16 9.46
N TYR A 203 16.26 8.82 8.34
CA TYR A 203 15.60 8.61 7.07
C TYR A 203 16.58 8.13 5.99
N THR A 204 16.05 7.53 4.93
CA THR A 204 16.78 7.38 3.67
C THR A 204 15.83 7.64 2.50
N VAL A 205 16.21 8.57 1.63
CA VAL A 205 15.51 8.83 0.37
C VAL A 205 16.23 8.09 -0.74
N ARG A 206 15.53 7.15 -1.37
CA ARG A 206 16.07 6.28 -2.41
C ARG A 206 15.42 6.62 -3.75
N PRO A 207 16.07 7.42 -4.63
CA PRO A 207 15.63 7.54 -6.02
C PRO A 207 15.57 6.17 -6.71
N TYR A 208 14.66 6.00 -7.65
CA TYR A 208 14.53 4.78 -8.45
C TYR A 208 14.47 5.06 -9.96
N LYS A 209 14.80 4.02 -10.74
CA LYS A 209 14.51 3.97 -12.18
C LYS A 209 13.60 2.77 -12.48
N LYS A 210 12.57 2.93 -13.32
CA LYS A 210 11.75 1.82 -13.78
C LYS A 210 12.49 1.05 -14.89
N GLY A 211 12.48 -0.27 -14.80
CA GLY A 211 12.81 -1.19 -15.89
C GLY A 211 11.68 -2.20 -16.01
N GLY A 212 10.83 -2.04 -17.02
CA GLY A 212 9.48 -2.64 -16.99
C GLY A 212 8.73 -2.21 -15.73
N ASN A 213 8.07 -3.16 -15.08
CA ASN A 213 7.32 -2.92 -13.83
C ASN A 213 8.21 -2.83 -12.57
N VAL A 214 9.52 -3.11 -12.68
CA VAL A 214 10.44 -3.17 -11.53
C VAL A 214 11.06 -1.79 -11.24
N LYS A 215 10.99 -1.34 -9.97
CA LYS A 215 11.67 -0.12 -9.48
C LYS A 215 13.11 -0.46 -9.01
N TYR A 216 14.10 -0.12 -9.81
CA TYR A 216 15.52 -0.27 -9.49
C TYR A 216 15.98 0.90 -8.59
N MET A 217 15.92 0.67 -7.28
CA MET A 217 16.27 1.64 -6.22
C MET A 217 17.79 1.90 -6.14
N SER A 218 18.20 3.12 -5.79
CA SER A 218 19.57 3.40 -5.33
C SER A 218 19.96 2.60 -4.09
N ALA A 219 21.25 2.59 -3.74
CA ALA A 219 21.70 2.15 -2.41
C ALA A 219 21.04 2.98 -1.28
N VAL A 220 21.11 2.46 -0.05
CA VAL A 220 20.70 3.19 1.16
C VAL A 220 21.76 4.25 1.48
N LYS A 221 21.33 5.48 1.74
CA LYS A 221 22.17 6.55 2.29
C LYS A 221 21.39 7.28 3.37
N LEU A 222 21.96 7.34 4.58
CA LEU A 222 21.29 7.91 5.75
C LEU A 222 21.22 9.43 5.66
N SER A 223 20.17 10.02 6.23
CA SER A 223 20.12 11.43 6.60
C SER A 223 20.99 11.72 7.83
N ASN A 224 21.08 12.99 8.22
CA ASN A 224 21.36 13.32 9.63
C ASN A 224 20.32 12.67 10.56
N LYS A 225 20.65 12.53 11.84
CA LYS A 225 19.68 12.19 12.88
C LYS A 225 18.96 13.48 13.32
N ALA A 226 17.69 13.38 13.71
CA ALA A 226 16.96 14.46 14.37
C ALA A 226 15.95 13.86 15.35
N SER A 227 15.75 14.52 16.48
CA SER A 227 14.63 14.22 17.39
C SER A 227 13.45 15.12 17.07
N THR A 228 12.23 14.59 17.17
CA THR A 228 11.06 15.43 17.43
C THR A 228 11.20 16.11 18.80
N PRO A 229 10.75 17.36 18.98
CA PRO A 229 10.59 17.98 20.29
C PRO A 229 9.65 17.17 21.20
N ALA A 230 9.66 17.50 22.50
CA ALA A 230 8.58 17.10 23.39
C ALA A 230 7.22 17.61 22.87
N ALA A 231 6.14 16.94 23.23
CA ALA A 231 4.81 17.52 23.05
C ALA A 231 4.68 18.77 23.94
N PRO A 232 3.90 19.79 23.54
CA PRO A 232 3.56 20.89 24.44
C PRO A 232 3.00 20.35 25.75
N LYS A 233 3.59 20.76 26.87
CA LYS A 233 3.08 20.39 28.19
C LYS A 233 1.83 21.23 28.44
N VAL A 234 0.66 20.59 28.41
CA VAL A 234 -0.59 21.27 28.78
C VAL A 234 -0.57 21.46 30.29
N THR A 235 -0.27 22.69 30.73
CA THR A 235 -0.48 23.09 32.12
C THR A 235 -1.99 23.21 32.33
N PRO A 236 -2.59 22.56 33.34
CA PRO A 236 -3.95 22.87 33.73
C PRO A 236 -3.98 24.32 34.25
N SER A 237 -4.75 25.20 33.60
CA SER A 237 -5.18 26.43 34.27
C SER A 237 -6.12 26.01 35.39
N GLY A 238 -5.73 26.31 36.63
CA GLY A 238 -6.51 25.93 37.80
C GLY A 238 -7.72 26.85 37.99
N ASP A 239 -8.90 26.28 37.87
CA ASP A 239 -10.01 26.57 38.78
C ASP A 239 -10.60 25.21 39.18
N THR A 240 -10.84 25.02 40.48
CA THR A 240 -11.23 23.73 41.08
C THR A 240 -12.36 23.95 42.07
N SER A 241 -13.57 24.13 41.53
CA SER A 241 -14.76 24.47 42.30
C SER A 241 -16.05 23.76 41.84
N ASN A 242 -15.95 22.52 41.34
CA ASN A 242 -17.01 21.54 41.62
C ASN A 242 -16.63 20.05 41.47
N SER A 243 -17.33 19.20 42.21
CA SER A 243 -17.27 17.74 42.09
C SER A 243 -18.35 17.20 41.14
N SER A 244 -18.22 15.93 40.77
CA SER A 244 -19.29 15.09 40.20
C SER A 244 -19.91 15.47 38.82
N VAL A 245 -19.10 15.71 37.79
CA VAL A 245 -19.46 15.30 36.41
C VAL A 245 -18.23 14.73 35.68
N MET A 246 -18.25 13.44 35.31
CA MET A 246 -17.33 12.94 34.28
C MET A 246 -17.84 13.40 32.92
N SER A 247 -17.21 14.43 32.34
CA SER A 247 -17.77 15.15 31.20
C SER A 247 -18.00 14.26 29.98
N ASN A 248 -19.27 14.17 29.57
CA ASN A 248 -19.73 13.36 28.45
C ASN A 248 -19.53 14.09 27.11
N THR A 249 -18.37 14.73 26.94
CA THR A 249 -18.09 15.68 25.86
C THR A 249 -18.09 15.00 24.50
N ARG A 250 -18.82 15.58 23.54
CA ARG A 250 -18.82 15.14 22.14
C ARG A 250 -17.49 15.37 21.45
N PHE A 251 -17.24 14.65 20.36
CA PHE A 251 -16.09 14.87 19.49
C PHE A 251 -16.06 16.28 18.91
N THR A 252 -14.92 16.94 19.10
CA THR A 252 -14.57 18.20 18.43
C THR A 252 -14.54 18.01 16.91
N ALA A 253 -14.66 19.11 16.15
CA ALA A 253 -14.58 19.06 14.68
C ALA A 253 -13.29 18.38 14.17
N ALA A 254 -12.16 18.54 14.87
CA ALA A 254 -10.90 17.86 14.56
C ALA A 254 -10.98 16.34 14.76
N GLN A 255 -11.59 15.89 15.87
CA GLN A 255 -11.80 14.46 16.16
C GLN A 255 -12.79 13.82 15.16
N LYS A 256 -13.79 14.57 14.69
CA LYS A 256 -14.72 14.10 13.63
C LYS A 256 -14.06 14.00 12.25
N ASP A 257 -13.18 14.94 11.87
CA ASP A 257 -12.37 14.81 10.66
C ASP A 257 -11.35 13.64 10.74
N VAL A 258 -10.79 13.37 11.92
CA VAL A 258 -10.00 12.16 12.17
C VAL A 258 -10.85 10.90 11.96
N MET A 259 -12.06 10.81 12.52
CA MET A 259 -12.92 9.64 12.31
C MET A 259 -13.31 9.47 10.85
N LYS A 260 -13.72 10.53 10.14
CA LYS A 260 -13.99 10.48 8.70
C LYS A 260 -12.79 9.92 7.91
N LYS A 261 -11.58 10.39 8.21
CA LYS A 261 -10.32 9.92 7.58
C LYS A 261 -9.94 8.49 7.96
N ILE A 262 -10.43 7.96 9.08
CA ILE A 262 -10.32 6.56 9.47
C ILE A 262 -11.33 5.70 8.69
N LEU A 263 -12.61 6.09 8.70
CA LEU A 263 -13.71 5.33 8.10
C LEU A 263 -13.53 5.22 6.58
N TYR A 264 -13.41 6.35 5.87
CA TYR A 264 -13.13 6.31 4.42
C TYR A 264 -11.86 5.51 4.07
N ALA A 265 -10.83 5.57 4.92
CA ALA A 265 -9.59 4.84 4.68
C ALA A 265 -9.75 3.32 4.79
N VAL A 266 -10.64 2.83 5.66
CA VAL A 266 -10.93 1.38 5.76
C VAL A 266 -11.96 0.89 4.75
N GLU A 267 -12.92 1.73 4.34
CA GLU A 267 -13.88 1.38 3.30
C GLU A 267 -13.27 1.47 1.90
N THR A 268 -12.87 2.67 1.46
CA THR A 268 -12.50 2.93 0.05
C THR A 268 -11.05 3.33 -0.17
N GLY A 269 -10.34 3.81 0.86
CA GLY A 269 -8.96 4.31 0.78
C GLY A 269 -7.86 3.25 0.76
N GLY A 270 -8.21 1.95 0.71
CA GLY A 270 -7.24 0.85 0.65
C GLY A 270 -6.43 0.65 1.93
N GLN A 271 -7.01 0.96 3.09
CA GLN A 271 -6.38 0.92 4.42
C GLN A 271 -5.13 1.81 4.53
N VAL A 272 -5.20 3.01 3.94
CA VAL A 272 -4.22 4.10 4.07
C VAL A 272 -4.92 5.33 4.63
N TYR A 273 -4.49 5.81 5.80
CA TYR A 273 -5.13 6.93 6.52
C TYR A 273 -5.25 8.18 5.65
N GLY A 274 -6.45 8.75 5.54
CA GLY A 274 -6.70 9.95 4.75
C GLY A 274 -6.62 9.75 3.23
N ASN A 275 -6.65 8.51 2.73
CA ASN A 275 -7.11 8.21 1.38
C ASN A 275 -8.63 7.96 1.40
N GLN A 276 -9.32 8.36 0.33
CA GLN A 276 -10.73 8.04 0.09
C GLN A 276 -11.04 8.02 -1.41
N LYS A 277 -12.18 7.42 -1.78
CA LYS A 277 -12.67 7.43 -3.17
C LYS A 277 -14.15 7.82 -3.21
N TYR A 278 -14.41 9.11 -3.40
CA TYR A 278 -15.77 9.68 -3.47
C TYR A 278 -16.60 9.09 -4.62
N GLY A 279 -16.00 8.83 -5.78
CA GLY A 279 -16.64 8.13 -6.91
C GLY A 279 -16.57 6.61 -6.81
N ASP A 280 -16.78 6.02 -5.63
CA ASP A 280 -16.91 4.57 -5.49
C ASP A 280 -18.37 4.11 -5.70
N PHE A 281 -18.51 2.89 -6.22
CA PHE A 281 -19.77 2.27 -6.59
C PHE A 281 -19.57 0.76 -6.66
N THR A 282 -20.41 0.02 -5.94
CA THR A 282 -20.33 -1.43 -5.77
C THR A 282 -21.72 -2.02 -6.04
N GLU A 283 -21.78 -3.08 -6.84
CA GLU A 283 -23.03 -3.74 -7.22
C GLU A 283 -23.56 -4.58 -6.06
N ALA A 284 -24.89 -4.81 -6.04
CA ALA A 284 -25.47 -5.80 -5.14
C ALA A 284 -24.73 -7.15 -5.26
N PHE A 285 -24.62 -7.86 -4.15
CA PHE A 285 -23.95 -9.14 -3.98
C PHE A 285 -22.41 -9.14 -4.13
N THR A 286 -21.77 -7.98 -4.38
CA THR A 286 -20.29 -7.93 -4.58
C THR A 286 -19.50 -8.26 -3.30
N ASN A 287 -19.92 -7.74 -2.14
CA ASN A 287 -19.19 -7.92 -0.87
C ASN A 287 -19.71 -9.12 -0.06
N SER A 288 -21.01 -9.37 -0.12
CA SER A 288 -21.71 -10.45 0.58
C SER A 288 -22.95 -10.89 -0.21
N SER A 289 -23.30 -12.17 -0.18
CA SER A 289 -24.56 -12.69 -0.72
C SER A 289 -25.80 -12.15 -0.01
N THR A 290 -25.64 -11.46 1.13
CA THR A 290 -26.71 -10.79 1.88
C THR A 290 -26.85 -9.30 1.58
N GLU A 291 -26.05 -8.73 0.68
CA GLU A 291 -26.12 -7.31 0.27
C GLU A 291 -26.94 -7.17 -1.03
N TYR A 292 -28.27 -7.02 -0.89
CA TYR A 292 -29.23 -7.03 -1.99
C TYR A 292 -29.30 -5.71 -2.79
N THR A 293 -28.65 -4.63 -2.34
CA THR A 293 -28.68 -3.30 -2.96
C THR A 293 -27.30 -2.80 -3.38
N ILE A 294 -27.25 -1.72 -4.16
CA ILE A 294 -25.98 -1.04 -4.45
C ILE A 294 -25.38 -0.38 -3.19
N THR A 295 -24.06 -0.22 -3.21
CA THR A 295 -23.28 0.51 -2.20
C THR A 295 -22.46 1.59 -2.90
N ILE A 296 -22.47 2.83 -2.38
CA ILE A 296 -21.89 4.00 -3.07
C ILE A 296 -21.03 4.88 -2.17
N GLY A 297 -20.13 5.64 -2.79
CA GLY A 297 -19.40 6.74 -2.15
C GLY A 297 -18.24 6.32 -1.24
N ALA A 298 -17.52 7.33 -0.74
CA ALA A 298 -16.31 7.17 0.07
C ALA A 298 -16.53 6.40 1.39
N GLY A 299 -17.73 6.52 1.96
CA GLY A 299 -18.16 5.83 3.18
C GLY A 299 -19.03 4.58 2.95
N GLN A 300 -19.08 4.05 1.73
CA GLN A 300 -19.83 2.83 1.37
C GLN A 300 -21.26 2.81 1.92
N TRP A 301 -22.03 3.84 1.59
CA TRP A 301 -23.44 3.92 1.95
C TRP A 301 -24.26 2.91 1.13
N TYR A 302 -24.94 2.01 1.83
CA TYR A 302 -25.76 0.91 1.28
C TYR A 302 -27.25 1.29 1.29
N GLY A 303 -27.99 0.90 0.24
CA GLY A 303 -29.46 0.93 0.22
C GLY A 303 -30.07 2.29 0.55
N THR A 304 -30.88 2.36 1.61
CA THR A 304 -31.55 3.60 2.03
C THR A 304 -30.58 4.72 2.45
N GLU A 305 -29.36 4.41 2.91
CA GLU A 305 -28.35 5.47 3.15
C GLU A 305 -27.71 5.98 1.84
N ALA A 306 -27.65 5.14 0.79
CA ALA A 306 -27.31 5.61 -0.56
C ALA A 306 -28.39 6.57 -1.10
N GLN A 307 -29.66 6.27 -0.83
CA GLN A 307 -30.80 7.15 -1.13
C GLN A 307 -30.73 8.47 -0.33
N ARG A 308 -30.42 8.42 0.98
CA ARG A 308 -30.20 9.58 1.86
C ARG A 308 -29.10 10.49 1.30
N LEU A 309 -27.98 9.91 0.86
CA LEU A 309 -26.90 10.67 0.23
C LEU A 309 -27.33 11.35 -1.08
N LEU A 310 -28.01 10.63 -1.99
CA LEU A 310 -28.44 11.22 -3.26
C LEU A 310 -29.51 12.30 -3.07
N LYS A 311 -30.41 12.16 -2.10
CA LYS A 311 -31.36 13.21 -1.69
C LYS A 311 -30.64 14.44 -1.13
N LEU A 312 -29.61 14.25 -0.31
CA LEU A 312 -28.77 15.35 0.19
C LEU A 312 -28.02 16.06 -0.95
N ILE A 313 -27.48 15.32 -1.92
CA ILE A 313 -26.81 15.90 -3.10
C ILE A 313 -27.79 16.73 -3.91
N HIS A 314 -28.96 16.21 -4.26
CA HIS A 314 -29.97 16.96 -5.01
C HIS A 314 -30.38 18.26 -4.29
N ALA A 315 -30.72 18.16 -3.00
CA ALA A 315 -31.13 19.32 -2.19
C ALA A 315 -30.02 20.38 -2.01
N THR A 316 -28.74 19.99 -2.08
CA THR A 316 -27.60 20.91 -1.97
C THR A 316 -27.12 21.44 -3.33
N MET A 317 -27.42 20.72 -4.41
CA MET A 317 -27.01 21.05 -5.79
C MET A 317 -28.02 21.97 -6.49
N GLY A 318 -29.32 21.81 -6.18
CA GLY A 318 -30.40 22.43 -6.94
C GLY A 318 -30.77 21.59 -8.18
N GLU A 319 -32.04 21.69 -8.58
CA GLU A 319 -32.61 20.89 -9.66
C GLU A 319 -31.96 21.19 -11.03
N ASP A 320 -31.72 22.47 -11.35
CA ASP A 320 -31.08 22.87 -12.61
C ASP A 320 -29.67 22.30 -12.78
N GLU A 321 -28.85 22.29 -11.73
CA GLU A 321 -27.49 21.73 -11.80
C GLU A 321 -27.49 20.19 -11.79
N TRP A 322 -28.45 19.58 -11.10
CA TRP A 322 -28.65 18.12 -11.15
C TRP A 322 -29.06 17.65 -12.56
N ASN A 323 -30.02 18.34 -13.18
CA ASN A 323 -30.57 17.98 -14.49
C ASN A 323 -29.56 18.13 -15.64
N LYS A 324 -28.49 18.91 -15.46
CA LYS A 324 -27.33 18.93 -16.39
C LYS A 324 -26.50 17.64 -16.36
N ILE A 325 -26.58 16.86 -15.28
CA ILE A 325 -25.80 15.63 -15.05
C ILE A 325 -26.67 14.39 -15.29
N ASP A 326 -27.90 14.40 -14.77
CA ASP A 326 -28.90 13.35 -14.87
C ASP A 326 -29.78 13.55 -16.11
N THR A 327 -29.21 13.29 -17.28
CA THR A 327 -29.85 13.55 -18.58
C THR A 327 -30.45 12.30 -19.23
N GLY A 328 -31.56 12.47 -19.94
CA GLY A 328 -32.24 11.44 -20.74
C GLY A 328 -33.27 10.59 -19.97
N ASN A 329 -34.02 9.77 -20.71
CA ASN A 329 -35.29 9.11 -20.28
C ASN A 329 -35.22 8.12 -19.09
N HIS A 330 -34.10 8.03 -18.36
CA HIS A 330 -33.86 7.03 -17.31
C HIS A 330 -33.26 7.63 -16.03
N TYR A 331 -33.77 8.82 -15.65
CA TYR A 331 -33.31 9.62 -14.51
C TYR A 331 -33.00 8.82 -13.24
N VAL A 332 -31.88 9.19 -12.60
CA VAL A 332 -31.53 8.77 -11.24
C VAL A 332 -32.48 9.41 -10.23
N TRP A 333 -32.90 10.68 -10.43
CA TRP A 333 -33.81 11.34 -9.48
C TRP A 333 -35.16 10.64 -9.36
N THR A 334 -35.76 10.24 -10.48
CA THR A 334 -37.00 9.44 -10.47
C THR A 334 -36.83 8.14 -9.69
N ALA A 335 -35.68 7.47 -9.79
CA ALA A 335 -35.38 6.28 -8.99
C ALA A 335 -35.20 6.61 -7.50
N VAL A 336 -34.52 7.71 -7.17
CA VAL A 336 -34.31 8.19 -5.80
C VAL A 336 -35.62 8.57 -5.11
N CYS A 337 -36.62 9.04 -5.86
CA CYS A 337 -37.95 9.34 -5.35
C CYS A 337 -38.88 8.11 -5.27
N ASN A 338 -38.93 7.28 -6.33
CA ASN A 338 -40.06 6.36 -6.56
C ASN A 338 -39.72 4.85 -6.44
N GLU A 339 -38.45 4.46 -6.39
CA GLU A 339 -38.05 3.04 -6.33
C GLU A 339 -37.71 2.58 -4.90
N ASP A 340 -37.74 1.28 -4.63
CA ASP A 340 -37.49 0.70 -3.30
C ASP A 340 -35.99 0.54 -3.03
N TRP A 341 -35.39 1.49 -2.29
CA TRP A 341 -33.98 1.46 -1.91
C TRP A 341 -33.61 0.43 -0.82
N THR A 342 -34.56 -0.39 -0.34
CA THR A 342 -34.23 -1.63 0.39
C THR A 342 -33.89 -2.79 -0.56
N LYS A 343 -34.18 -2.66 -1.87
CA LYS A 343 -33.96 -3.69 -2.91
C LYS A 343 -33.33 -3.13 -4.19
N TYR A 344 -32.99 -1.84 -4.22
CA TYR A 344 -32.51 -1.14 -5.42
C TYR A 344 -31.13 -1.65 -5.88
N ARG A 345 -31.13 -2.30 -7.04
CA ARG A 345 -29.97 -2.96 -7.64
C ARG A 345 -29.89 -2.57 -9.13
N ILE A 346 -28.74 -2.07 -9.55
CA ILE A 346 -28.46 -1.75 -10.96
C ILE A 346 -27.04 -2.20 -11.32
N PRO A 347 -26.76 -2.64 -12.56
CA PRO A 347 -25.40 -2.88 -13.00
C PRO A 347 -24.57 -1.59 -13.04
N LYS A 348 -23.28 -1.70 -12.71
CA LYS A 348 -22.25 -0.66 -12.82
C LYS A 348 -21.99 -0.24 -14.28
N SER A 349 -22.36 -1.10 -15.23
CA SER A 349 -22.40 -0.83 -16.67
C SER A 349 -23.65 -0.05 -17.12
N SER A 350 -24.63 0.21 -16.24
CA SER A 350 -25.85 0.97 -16.57
C SER A 350 -25.61 2.48 -16.73
N TRP A 351 -26.55 3.18 -17.35
CA TRP A 351 -26.56 4.65 -17.40
C TRP A 351 -26.67 5.27 -16.01
N ARG A 352 -27.64 4.82 -15.21
CA ARG A 352 -27.88 5.30 -13.83
C ARG A 352 -26.63 5.17 -12.95
N ALA A 353 -25.88 4.07 -13.03
CA ALA A 353 -24.63 3.93 -12.28
C ALA A 353 -23.56 4.95 -12.70
N ARG A 354 -23.43 5.26 -14.00
CA ARG A 354 -22.53 6.32 -14.48
C ARG A 354 -22.95 7.70 -13.98
N VAL A 355 -24.25 8.01 -13.98
CA VAL A 355 -24.78 9.28 -13.46
C VAL A 355 -24.54 9.40 -11.96
N ILE A 356 -24.84 8.37 -11.17
CA ILE A 356 -24.54 8.33 -9.73
C ILE A 356 -23.05 8.59 -9.47
N VAL A 357 -22.14 7.93 -10.19
CA VAL A 357 -20.69 8.16 -10.04
C VAL A 357 -20.29 9.59 -10.41
N LYS A 358 -20.86 10.20 -11.47
CA LYS A 358 -20.63 11.62 -11.79
C LYS A 358 -21.08 12.54 -10.65
N LEU A 359 -22.32 12.37 -10.16
CA LEU A 359 -22.91 13.18 -9.09
C LEU A 359 -22.03 13.15 -7.82
N LEU A 360 -21.59 11.96 -7.40
CA LEU A 360 -20.69 11.74 -6.26
C LEU A 360 -19.29 12.37 -6.44
N GLN A 361 -18.86 12.66 -7.67
CA GLN A 361 -17.56 13.26 -7.98
C GLN A 361 -17.62 14.78 -8.18
N THR A 362 -18.80 15.40 -8.14
CA THR A 362 -18.93 16.87 -8.12
C THR A 362 -18.46 17.45 -6.79
N ASP A 363 -18.10 18.74 -6.76
CA ASP A 363 -17.74 19.44 -5.51
C ASP A 363 -18.90 19.43 -4.49
N VAL A 364 -20.15 19.45 -4.93
CA VAL A 364 -21.32 19.26 -4.07
C VAL A 364 -21.39 17.82 -3.56
N GLY A 365 -21.28 16.83 -4.46
CA GLY A 365 -21.25 15.40 -4.12
C GLY A 365 -20.18 15.02 -3.10
N ILE A 366 -19.01 15.65 -3.17
CA ILE A 366 -17.91 15.49 -2.21
C ILE A 366 -18.26 16.12 -0.86
N LYS A 367 -18.81 17.34 -0.84
CA LYS A 367 -19.25 18.04 0.39
C LYS A 367 -20.37 17.27 1.10
N CYS A 368 -21.38 16.80 0.37
CA CYS A 368 -22.50 16.05 0.92
C CYS A 368 -22.08 14.70 1.53
N GLN A 369 -21.09 14.02 0.93
CA GLN A 369 -20.50 12.81 1.51
C GLN A 369 -19.80 13.09 2.84
N ASP A 370 -18.96 14.13 2.90
CA ASP A 370 -18.31 14.55 4.16
C ASP A 370 -19.33 14.98 5.22
N GLN A 371 -20.38 15.71 4.84
CA GLN A 371 -21.48 16.13 5.71
C GLN A 371 -22.26 14.93 6.28
N LEU A 372 -22.65 13.96 5.43
CA LEU A 372 -23.36 12.76 5.87
C LEU A 372 -22.50 11.89 6.80
N MET A 373 -21.21 11.76 6.49
CA MET A 373 -20.26 11.05 7.36
C MET A 373 -20.12 11.74 8.74
N TYR A 374 -20.10 13.08 8.79
CA TYR A 374 -20.11 13.79 10.09
C TYR A 374 -21.41 13.57 10.87
N GLN A 375 -22.58 13.62 10.22
CA GLN A 375 -23.87 13.32 10.86
C GLN A 375 -23.86 11.91 11.47
N GLN A 376 -23.44 10.91 10.69
CA GLN A 376 -23.34 9.52 11.18
C GLN A 376 -22.32 9.37 12.32
N ILE A 377 -21.21 10.11 12.32
CA ILE A 377 -20.27 10.15 13.45
C ILE A 377 -20.92 10.74 14.71
N ASP A 378 -21.71 11.81 14.59
CA ASP A 378 -22.46 12.41 15.70
C ASP A 378 -23.58 11.48 16.23
N GLU A 379 -24.27 10.77 15.33
CA GLU A 379 -25.26 9.72 15.63
C GLU A 379 -24.62 8.55 16.39
N TYR A 380 -23.53 7.98 15.86
CA TYR A 380 -22.88 6.80 16.44
C TYR A 380 -22.13 7.13 17.75
N GLU A 381 -21.57 8.33 17.88
CA GLU A 381 -21.08 8.77 19.19
C GLU A 381 -22.23 8.85 20.21
N ALA A 382 -23.42 9.34 19.83
CA ALA A 382 -24.54 9.45 20.76
C ALA A 382 -24.94 8.09 21.35
N GLU A 383 -25.00 7.06 20.52
CA GLU A 383 -25.25 5.67 20.92
C GLU A 383 -24.16 5.14 21.87
N VAL A 384 -22.88 5.32 21.51
CA VAL A 384 -21.75 4.77 22.26
C VAL A 384 -21.55 5.49 23.61
N ARG A 385 -21.77 6.81 23.67
CA ARG A 385 -21.72 7.59 24.92
C ARG A 385 -22.83 7.18 25.89
N LYS A 386 -24.04 6.88 25.38
CA LYS A 386 -25.16 6.35 26.20
C LYS A 386 -24.84 4.99 26.84
N LEU A 387 -23.94 4.21 26.24
CA LEU A 387 -23.44 2.96 26.80
C LEU A 387 -22.29 3.14 27.83
N GLY A 388 -22.01 4.37 28.26
CA GLY A 388 -21.04 4.67 29.33
C GLY A 388 -19.58 4.70 28.89
N VAL A 389 -19.29 4.73 27.58
CA VAL A 389 -17.91 4.75 27.08
C VAL A 389 -17.36 6.19 27.08
N SER A 390 -16.49 6.50 28.03
CA SER A 390 -15.93 7.85 28.22
C SER A 390 -14.61 8.10 27.47
N ASP A 391 -13.76 7.09 27.26
CA ASP A 391 -12.50 7.22 26.51
C ASP A 391 -12.75 7.59 25.04
N PRO A 392 -12.32 8.78 24.55
CA PRO A 392 -12.51 9.18 23.15
C PRO A 392 -11.92 8.19 22.15
N GLN A 393 -10.84 7.49 22.52
CA GLN A 393 -10.21 6.50 21.64
C GLN A 393 -11.05 5.22 21.54
N ALA A 394 -11.56 4.69 22.66
CA ALA A 394 -12.55 3.61 22.66
C ALA A 394 -13.82 3.98 21.87
N VAL A 395 -14.33 5.21 22.05
CA VAL A 395 -15.50 5.71 21.30
C VAL A 395 -15.25 5.68 19.80
N GLY A 396 -14.09 6.17 19.33
CA GLY A 396 -13.72 6.08 17.92
C GLY A 396 -13.63 4.64 17.39
N MET A 397 -13.21 3.68 18.22
CA MET A 397 -13.20 2.26 17.86
C MET A 397 -14.62 1.70 17.72
N PHE A 398 -15.51 2.05 18.64
CA PHE A 398 -16.92 1.66 18.58
C PHE A 398 -17.69 2.34 17.45
N ILE A 399 -17.34 3.57 17.04
CA ILE A 399 -17.89 4.22 15.83
C ILE A 399 -17.52 3.42 14.57
N ASN A 400 -16.29 2.92 14.45
CA ASN A 400 -15.91 1.99 13.37
C ASN A 400 -16.66 0.65 13.45
N ILE A 401 -16.87 0.09 14.65
CA ILE A 401 -17.69 -1.11 14.84
C ILE A 401 -19.15 -0.86 14.40
N ARG A 402 -19.71 0.29 14.77
CA ARG A 402 -21.09 0.70 14.48
C ARG A 402 -21.34 0.92 12.98
N HIS A 403 -20.37 1.51 12.29
CA HIS A 403 -20.39 1.68 10.85
C HIS A 403 -20.27 0.33 10.12
N GLN A 404 -19.38 -0.57 10.58
CA GLN A 404 -19.12 -1.84 9.91
C GLN A 404 -20.17 -2.93 10.19
N GLY A 405 -20.75 -2.99 11.39
CA GLY A 405 -21.58 -4.12 11.85
C GLY A 405 -22.85 -3.73 12.60
N GLY A 406 -23.25 -2.45 12.54
CA GLY A 406 -24.45 -1.95 13.20
C GLY A 406 -24.37 -1.95 14.73
N TYR A 407 -25.47 -1.56 15.38
CA TYR A 407 -25.54 -1.41 16.84
C TYR A 407 -25.36 -2.75 17.58
N GLY A 408 -25.84 -3.86 17.00
CA GLY A 408 -25.65 -5.20 17.56
C GLY A 408 -24.19 -5.67 17.62
N ALA A 409 -23.29 -5.11 16.78
CA ALA A 409 -21.86 -5.33 16.93
C ALA A 409 -21.25 -4.49 18.06
N VAL A 410 -21.74 -3.26 18.28
CA VAL A 410 -21.29 -2.39 19.38
C VAL A 410 -21.58 -3.04 20.73
N THR A 411 -22.83 -3.43 20.98
CA THR A 411 -23.25 -4.01 22.26
C THR A 411 -22.54 -5.34 22.55
N ARG A 412 -22.39 -6.21 21.54
CA ARG A 412 -21.68 -7.49 21.66
C ARG A 412 -20.18 -7.31 21.96
N VAL A 413 -19.49 -6.40 21.28
CA VAL A 413 -18.06 -6.14 21.54
C VAL A 413 -17.88 -5.43 22.89
N LEU A 414 -18.80 -4.54 23.28
CA LEU A 414 -18.77 -3.90 24.60
C LEU A 414 -18.95 -4.92 25.73
N GLY A 415 -19.88 -5.87 25.60
CA GLY A 415 -20.05 -6.97 26.56
C GLY A 415 -18.82 -7.88 26.69
N LYS A 416 -17.97 -7.96 25.65
CA LYS A 416 -16.67 -8.65 25.66
C LYS A 416 -15.50 -7.77 26.17
N THR A 417 -15.73 -6.48 26.46
CA THR A 417 -14.66 -5.53 26.78
C THR A 417 -14.39 -5.45 28.28
N ALA A 418 -13.17 -5.81 28.69
CA ALA A 418 -12.72 -5.66 30.06
C ALA A 418 -12.69 -4.19 30.53
N LYS A 419 -13.10 -3.95 31.79
CA LYS A 419 -13.02 -2.61 32.41
C LYS A 419 -11.57 -2.25 32.77
N PRO A 420 -11.18 -0.96 32.77
CA PRO A 420 -11.93 0.17 32.22
C PRO A 420 -12.06 0.06 30.70
N VAL A 421 -13.16 0.57 30.15
CA VAL A 421 -13.46 0.52 28.71
C VAL A 421 -12.59 1.55 27.98
N ASN A 422 -11.42 1.11 27.54
CA ASN A 422 -10.43 1.90 26.82
C ASN A 422 -10.05 1.23 25.49
N LEU A 423 -9.41 1.98 24.59
CA LEU A 423 -9.09 1.50 23.23
C LEU A 423 -8.36 0.14 23.18
N ILE A 424 -7.40 -0.13 24.08
CA ILE A 424 -6.68 -1.42 24.10
C ILE A 424 -7.57 -2.57 24.56
N ASN A 425 -8.48 -2.35 25.51
CA ASN A 425 -9.42 -3.38 25.94
C ASN A 425 -10.51 -3.65 24.87
N VAL A 426 -11.00 -2.62 24.16
CA VAL A 426 -11.90 -2.80 23.01
C VAL A 426 -11.20 -3.57 21.87
N TYR A 427 -9.95 -3.25 21.58
CA TYR A 427 -9.17 -3.95 20.55
C TYR A 427 -8.88 -5.41 20.91
N ARG A 428 -8.68 -5.73 22.21
CA ARG A 428 -8.63 -7.12 22.71
C ARG A 428 -9.97 -7.84 22.56
N ALA A 429 -11.09 -7.19 22.88
CA ALA A 429 -12.43 -7.76 22.71
C ALA A 429 -12.75 -8.08 21.25
N LEU A 430 -12.30 -7.24 20.30
CA LEU A 430 -12.42 -7.54 18.87
C LEU A 430 -11.63 -8.78 18.44
N ALA A 431 -10.52 -9.14 19.10
CA ALA A 431 -9.79 -10.36 18.79
C ALA A 431 -10.59 -11.64 19.12
N THR A 432 -11.62 -11.54 19.97
CA THR A 432 -12.56 -12.63 20.31
C THR A 432 -13.92 -12.49 19.62
N ASP A 433 -14.04 -11.64 18.59
CA ASP A 433 -15.26 -11.43 17.80
C ASP A 433 -15.15 -12.09 16.41
N SER A 434 -15.08 -13.43 16.44
CA SER A 434 -14.94 -14.33 15.28
C SER A 434 -16.29 -14.73 14.64
N GLY A 435 -16.24 -15.53 13.58
CA GLY A 435 -17.44 -16.13 12.95
C GLY A 435 -18.20 -15.15 12.04
N GLY A 436 -17.51 -14.53 11.09
CA GLY A 436 -18.08 -13.52 10.18
C GLY A 436 -18.30 -12.14 10.82
N GLN A 437 -18.19 -12.05 12.15
CA GLN A 437 -18.35 -10.82 12.91
C GLN A 437 -17.18 -9.84 12.69
N VAL A 438 -17.34 -8.58 13.12
CA VAL A 438 -16.41 -7.46 12.86
C VAL A 438 -14.95 -7.73 13.25
N GLY A 439 -14.70 -8.53 14.28
CA GLY A 439 -13.34 -8.94 14.70
C GLY A 439 -12.60 -9.83 13.69
N THR A 440 -13.32 -10.49 12.77
CA THR A 440 -12.77 -11.27 11.66
C THR A 440 -11.86 -10.42 10.76
N TYR A 441 -12.16 -9.12 10.63
CA TYR A 441 -11.45 -8.16 9.77
C TYR A 441 -10.15 -7.64 10.42
N LYS A 442 -9.29 -8.55 10.90
CA LYS A 442 -8.13 -8.27 11.76
C LYS A 442 -7.23 -7.12 11.25
N THR A 443 -6.95 -7.07 9.95
CA THR A 443 -6.11 -6.01 9.35
C THR A 443 -6.77 -4.62 9.45
N ARG A 444 -8.09 -4.54 9.22
CA ARG A 444 -8.88 -3.31 9.39
C ARG A 444 -8.85 -2.84 10.84
N GLN A 445 -9.15 -3.73 11.79
CA GLN A 445 -9.18 -3.34 13.21
C GLN A 445 -7.79 -2.92 13.72
N ALA A 446 -6.72 -3.58 13.27
CA ALA A 446 -5.35 -3.18 13.59
C ALA A 446 -4.99 -1.78 13.06
N LYS A 447 -5.50 -1.41 11.86
CA LYS A 447 -5.31 -0.07 11.26
C LYS A 447 -6.05 1.00 12.05
N VAL A 448 -7.34 0.78 12.31
CA VAL A 448 -8.20 1.70 13.09
C VAL A 448 -7.60 1.94 14.48
N TYR A 449 -7.24 0.87 15.19
CA TYR A 449 -6.58 0.94 16.50
C TYR A 449 -5.31 1.82 16.48
N GLN A 450 -4.43 1.62 15.50
CA GLN A 450 -3.21 2.43 15.37
C GLN A 450 -3.50 3.90 15.00
N TRP A 451 -4.50 4.17 14.17
CA TRP A 451 -4.87 5.53 13.79
C TRP A 451 -5.55 6.30 14.92
N LEU A 452 -6.40 5.63 15.72
CA LEU A 452 -6.97 6.22 16.93
C LEU A 452 -5.86 6.61 17.92
N LEU A 453 -4.93 5.69 18.26
CA LEU A 453 -3.76 6.01 19.09
C LEU A 453 -2.93 7.20 18.57
N THR A 454 -2.85 7.37 17.24
CA THR A 454 -1.98 8.37 16.62
C THR A 454 -2.64 9.75 16.49
N TYR A 455 -3.95 9.77 16.17
CA TYR A 455 -4.66 10.96 15.71
C TYR A 455 -5.88 11.35 16.57
N MET A 456 -6.51 10.41 17.29
CA MET A 456 -7.61 10.71 18.21
C MET A 456 -7.03 11.18 19.54
N LYS A 457 -7.12 12.48 19.82
CA LYS A 457 -6.53 13.19 20.96
C LYS A 457 -7.49 14.28 21.42
#